data_AF-A0A8J6ALM1-F1
#
_entry.id   AF-A0A8J6ALM1-F1
#
_cell.length_a   1.000
_cell.length_b   1.000
_cell.length_c   1.000
_cell.angle_alpha   90.00
_cell.angle_beta   90.00
_cell.angle_gamma   90.00
#
_symmetry.space_group_name_H-M   'P 1'
#
loop_
_entity.id
_entity.type
_entity.pdbx_description
1 polymer ?
#
loop_
_entity_poly.entity_id
_entity_poly.type
_entity_poly.pdbx_seq_one_letter_code
_entity_poly.pdbx_strand_id
1 'polypeptide(L)'
;TVSTASELRKPIYWIVAGKAIDYEQMLLLMANVKWDVKEIMSQHNIYEFEQFNRRLNEVSKRVRIPLPVSNILWEHCIRLANRTVVEGYANVKKCSNEGRALMQLDFQQFLMKLEKLTDIRPIPDKEFVETYIKAYYLTENDMERWIKEHR
;
A
#
# COMPACT_ATOMS: atom_id res chain seq x y z
N THR A 1 15.69 27.93 -14.39
CA THR A 1 15.45 28.09 -12.94
C THR A 1 14.00 27.92 -12.52
N VAL A 2 13.01 28.17 -13.39
CA VAL A 2 11.58 27.91 -13.08
C VAL A 2 11.19 26.43 -13.23
N SER A 3 11.84 25.68 -14.13
CA SER A 3 11.60 24.24 -14.33
C SER A 3 12.05 23.36 -13.17
N THR A 4 13.09 23.75 -12.44
CA THR A 4 13.57 23.02 -11.26
C THR A 4 12.57 23.09 -10.09
N ALA A 5 11.73 24.13 -10.04
CA ALA A 5 10.72 24.28 -8.99
C ALA A 5 9.55 23.28 -9.11
N SER A 6 9.22 22.81 -10.32
CA SER A 6 8.21 21.76 -10.51
C SER A 6 8.74 20.38 -10.14
N GLU A 7 10.00 20.09 -10.41
CA GLU A 7 10.64 18.81 -10.06
C GLU A 7 10.75 18.62 -8.54
N LEU A 8 10.87 19.71 -7.77
CA LEU A 8 10.90 19.66 -6.30
C LEU A 8 9.54 19.28 -5.68
N ARG A 9 8.43 19.35 -6.42
CA ARG A 9 7.11 19.03 -5.87
C ARG A 9 6.97 17.57 -5.47
N LYS A 10 7.49 16.65 -6.30
CA LYS A 10 7.44 15.20 -6.03
C LYS A 10 8.14 14.84 -4.70
N PRO A 11 9.42 15.18 -4.47
CA PRO A 11 10.07 14.85 -3.20
C PRO A 11 9.43 15.58 -2.00
N ILE A 12 8.90 16.80 -2.18
CA ILE A 12 8.19 17.50 -1.09
C ILE A 12 6.89 16.78 -0.74
N TYR A 13 6.08 16.41 -1.72
CA TYR A 13 4.82 15.70 -1.49
C TYR A 13 5.04 14.27 -0.98
N TRP A 14 6.17 13.65 -1.29
CA TRP A 14 6.57 12.38 -0.68
C TRP A 14 6.66 12.48 0.85
N ILE A 15 7.25 13.56 1.38
CA ILE A 15 7.34 13.79 2.82
C ILE A 15 5.95 13.98 3.44
N VAL A 16 5.06 14.68 2.73
CA VAL A 16 3.67 14.85 3.18
C VAL A 16 2.97 13.49 3.26
N ALA A 17 3.08 12.66 2.23
CA ALA A 17 2.51 11.32 2.22
C ALA A 17 3.07 10.45 3.35
N GLY A 18 4.39 10.47 3.57
CA GLY A 18 5.05 9.74 4.66
C GLY A 18 4.58 10.12 6.07
N LYS A 19 3.99 11.32 6.24
CA LYS A 19 3.39 11.77 7.51
C LYS A 19 1.86 11.74 7.52
N ALA A 20 1.24 11.45 6.38
CA ALA A 20 -0.20 11.51 6.22
C ALA A 20 -0.91 10.29 6.81
N ILE A 21 -0.22 9.14 6.77
CA ILE A 21 -0.69 7.83 7.20
C ILE A 21 0.32 7.24 8.18
N ASP A 22 -0.17 6.57 9.21
CA ASP A 22 0.68 5.88 10.19
C ASP A 22 1.06 4.48 9.68
N TYR A 23 2.10 4.44 8.85
CA TYR A 23 2.60 3.20 8.26
C TYR A 23 3.25 2.27 9.30
N GLU A 24 3.75 2.81 10.41
CA GLU A 24 4.30 2.01 11.50
C GLU A 24 3.19 1.26 12.23
N GLN A 25 2.10 1.94 12.55
CA GLN A 25 0.91 1.30 13.11
C GLN A 25 0.34 0.23 12.17
N MET A 26 0.34 0.48 10.86
CA MET A 26 -0.06 -0.53 9.86
C MET A 26 0.81 -1.79 9.93
N LEU A 27 2.14 -1.65 10.03
CA LEU A 27 3.04 -2.79 10.21
C LEU A 27 2.79 -3.53 11.52
N LEU A 28 2.57 -2.80 12.61
CA LEU A 28 2.26 -3.39 13.92
C LEU A 28 0.95 -4.19 13.88
N LEU A 29 -0.08 -3.69 13.20
CA LEU A 29 -1.33 -4.42 13.01
C LEU A 29 -1.10 -5.70 12.20
N MET A 30 -0.34 -5.63 11.10
CA MET A 30 -0.01 -6.81 10.28
C MET A 30 0.81 -7.85 11.05
N ALA A 31 1.71 -7.43 11.93
CA ALA A 31 2.51 -8.32 12.78
C ALA A 31 1.67 -9.07 13.83
N ASN A 32 0.54 -8.48 14.26
CA ASN A 32 -0.40 -9.11 15.19
C ASN A 32 -1.36 -10.09 14.51
N VAL A 33 -1.44 -10.09 13.18
CA VAL A 33 -2.23 -11.07 12.43
C VAL A 33 -1.55 -12.43 12.49
N LYS A 34 -2.31 -13.45 12.88
CA LYS A 34 -1.87 -14.84 12.77
C LYS A 34 -2.08 -15.30 11.34
N TRP A 35 -0.99 -15.48 10.59
CA TRP A 35 -1.01 -15.97 9.21
C TRP A 35 -0.98 -17.50 9.10
N ASP A 36 -1.00 -18.20 10.24
CA ASP A 36 -1.18 -19.65 10.37
C ASP A 36 -2.55 -19.92 11.01
N VAL A 37 -3.60 -19.59 10.26
CA VAL A 37 -5.00 -19.63 10.70
C VAL A 37 -5.77 -20.70 9.95
N LYS A 38 -6.78 -21.25 10.63
CA LYS A 38 -7.80 -22.12 10.03
C LYS A 38 -9.07 -21.37 9.61
N GLU A 39 -9.25 -20.12 10.07
CA GLU A 39 -10.40 -19.27 9.78
C GLU A 39 -9.97 -17.82 9.48
N ILE A 40 -10.63 -17.19 8.52
CA ILE A 40 -10.30 -15.89 7.93
C ILE A 40 -10.97 -14.77 8.75
N MET A 41 -10.19 -13.88 9.37
CA MET A 41 -10.70 -12.64 9.98
C MET A 41 -10.00 -11.43 9.36
N SER A 42 -10.76 -10.58 8.65
CA SER A 42 -10.26 -9.33 8.05
C SER A 42 -10.09 -8.25 9.13
N GLN A 43 -8.93 -7.59 9.17
CA GLN A 43 -8.62 -6.53 10.13
C GLN A 43 -8.24 -5.20 9.45
N HIS A 44 -8.55 -4.11 10.15
CA HIS A 44 -8.67 -2.73 9.66
C HIS A 44 -7.32 -2.03 9.43
N ASN A 45 -6.87 -1.92 8.16
CA ASN A 45 -5.80 -1.00 7.71
C ASN A 45 -6.34 0.14 6.83
N ILE A 46 -7.63 0.46 7.00
CA ILE A 46 -8.44 1.21 6.03
C ILE A 46 -8.83 2.59 6.57
N TYR A 47 -8.91 2.72 7.90
CA TYR A 47 -9.35 3.94 8.54
C TYR A 47 -8.41 5.12 8.24
N GLU A 48 -7.13 4.82 8.05
CA GLU A 48 -6.07 5.79 7.81
C GLU A 48 -6.25 6.48 6.46
N PHE A 49 -6.69 5.76 5.43
CA PHE A 49 -6.95 6.31 4.09
C PHE A 49 -8.23 7.16 4.04
N GLU A 50 -9.27 6.75 4.77
CA GLU A 50 -10.48 7.56 4.94
C GLU A 50 -10.17 8.85 5.71
N GLN A 51 -9.34 8.76 6.76
CA GLN A 51 -8.89 9.91 7.51
C GLN A 51 -8.02 10.86 6.67
N PHE A 52 -7.11 10.30 5.85
CA PHE A 52 -6.34 11.08 4.88
C PHE A 52 -7.26 11.81 3.89
N ASN A 53 -8.21 11.10 3.28
CA ASN A 53 -9.17 11.69 2.35
C ASN A 53 -9.98 12.82 3.02
N ARG A 54 -10.45 12.60 4.26
CA ARG A 54 -11.16 13.63 5.03
C ARG A 54 -10.29 14.87 5.26
N ARG A 55 -9.04 14.69 5.73
CA ARG A 55 -8.10 15.80 5.96
C ARG A 55 -7.80 16.56 4.68
N LEU A 56 -7.59 15.85 3.57
CA LEU A 56 -7.34 16.47 2.27
C LEU A 56 -8.54 17.33 1.82
N ASN A 57 -9.76 16.82 2.01
CA ASN A 57 -11.00 17.55 1.73
C ASN A 57 -11.24 18.73 2.66
N GLU A 58 -10.75 18.70 3.90
CA GLU A 58 -10.80 19.85 4.81
C GLU A 58 -9.81 20.95 4.40
N VAL A 59 -8.61 20.58 3.95
CA VAL A 59 -7.62 21.54 3.46
C VAL A 59 -8.09 22.16 2.14
N SER A 60 -8.71 21.37 1.25
CA SER A 60 -9.21 21.88 -0.04
C SER A 60 -10.30 22.94 0.10
N LYS A 61 -11.04 22.95 1.23
CA LYS A 61 -12.00 24.00 1.58
C LYS A 61 -11.34 25.33 1.97
N ARG A 62 -10.10 25.29 2.47
CA ARG A 62 -9.35 26.48 2.93
C ARG A 62 -8.40 27.01 1.87
N VAL A 63 -7.82 26.12 1.06
CA VAL A 63 -6.84 26.42 0.03
C VAL A 63 -7.19 25.64 -1.24
N ARG A 64 -7.15 26.30 -2.40
CA ARG A 64 -7.36 25.61 -3.68
C ARG A 64 -6.22 24.64 -3.94
N ILE A 65 -6.48 23.34 -3.83
CA ILE A 65 -5.55 22.27 -4.20
C ILE A 65 -5.83 21.88 -5.65
N PRO A 66 -4.89 22.10 -6.60
CA PRO A 66 -5.05 21.63 -7.97
C PRO A 66 -5.17 20.10 -8.00
N LEU A 67 -6.01 19.57 -8.89
CA LEU A 67 -6.18 18.13 -9.08
C LEU A 67 -4.84 17.39 -9.30
N PRO A 68 -3.87 17.89 -10.09
CA PRO A 68 -2.58 17.23 -10.24
C PRO A 68 -1.80 17.08 -8.93
N VAL A 69 -1.95 18.02 -7.99
CA VAL A 69 -1.30 17.95 -6.68
C VAL A 69 -1.96 16.91 -5.80
N SER A 70 -3.30 16.89 -5.77
CA SER A 70 -4.08 15.86 -5.09
C SER A 70 -3.70 14.46 -5.60
N ASN A 71 -3.57 14.30 -6.91
CA ASN A 71 -3.20 13.04 -7.54
C ASN A 71 -1.80 12.58 -7.12
N ILE A 72 -0.80 13.47 -7.11
CA ILE A 72 0.56 13.13 -6.67
C ILE A 72 0.58 12.70 -5.19
N LEU A 73 -0.19 13.39 -4.33
CA LEU A 73 -0.31 13.00 -2.92
C LEU A 73 -0.91 11.60 -2.78
N TRP A 74 -2.02 11.33 -3.47
CA TRP A 74 -2.63 10.01 -3.49
C TRP A 74 -1.69 8.93 -4.01
N GLU A 75 -1.00 9.18 -5.13
CA GLU A 75 -0.01 8.26 -5.68
C GLU A 75 1.07 7.91 -4.65
N HIS A 76 1.64 8.91 -3.95
CA HIS A 76 2.64 8.66 -2.93
C HIS A 76 2.09 7.89 -1.72
N CYS A 77 0.89 8.23 -1.25
CA CYS A 77 0.25 7.51 -0.14
C CYS A 77 0.03 6.02 -0.50
N ILE A 78 -0.42 5.74 -1.73
CA ILE A 78 -0.67 4.38 -2.22
C ILE A 78 0.65 3.61 -2.38
N ARG A 79 1.68 4.21 -2.97
CA ARG A 79 3.00 3.58 -3.12
C ARG A 79 3.60 3.20 -1.77
N LEU A 80 3.54 4.11 -0.80
CA LEU A 80 4.03 3.84 0.54
C LEU A 80 3.25 2.70 1.18
N ALA A 81 1.92 2.72 1.13
CA ALA A 81 1.11 1.63 1.69
C ALA A 81 1.41 0.28 1.03
N ASN A 82 1.51 0.22 -0.30
CA ASN A 82 1.83 -1.03 -1.00
C ASN A 82 3.22 -1.58 -0.62
N ARG A 83 4.21 -0.70 -0.39
CA ARG A 83 5.52 -1.11 0.15
C ARG A 83 5.40 -1.60 1.58
N THR A 84 4.63 -0.92 2.43
CA THR A 84 4.35 -1.32 3.81
C THR A 84 3.63 -2.68 3.87
N VAL A 85 2.69 -2.95 2.96
CA VAL A 85 2.04 -4.26 2.85
C VAL A 85 3.07 -5.36 2.56
N VAL A 86 3.94 -5.14 1.57
CA VAL A 86 4.97 -6.13 1.22
C VAL A 86 5.96 -6.34 2.36
N GLU A 87 6.36 -5.27 3.05
CA GLU A 87 7.20 -5.35 4.24
C GLU A 87 6.51 -6.14 5.37
N GLY A 88 5.22 -5.88 5.60
CA GLY A 88 4.42 -6.60 6.59
C GLY A 88 4.34 -8.10 6.26
N TYR A 89 4.11 -8.46 4.99
CA TYR A 89 4.12 -9.84 4.55
C TYR A 89 5.52 -10.47 4.64
N ALA A 90 6.57 -9.76 4.28
CA ALA A 90 7.94 -10.25 4.37
C ALA A 90 8.36 -10.66 5.79
N ASN A 91 7.78 -10.03 6.81
CA ASN A 91 8.02 -10.36 8.21
C ASN A 91 7.25 -11.60 8.70
N VAL A 92 6.39 -12.20 7.88
CA VAL A 92 5.62 -13.39 8.22
C VAL A 92 6.49 -14.64 8.15
N LYS A 93 6.84 -15.19 9.32
CA LYS A 93 7.71 -16.37 9.44
C LYS A 93 7.05 -17.69 9.03
N LYS A 94 5.74 -17.80 9.23
CA LYS A 94 4.94 -19.00 8.91
C LYS A 94 3.62 -18.56 8.31
N CYS A 95 3.29 -19.08 7.14
CA CYS A 95 2.07 -18.74 6.41
C CYS A 95 1.46 -20.03 5.85
N SER A 96 0.26 -20.37 6.32
CA SER A 96 -0.51 -21.52 5.82
C SER A 96 -1.11 -21.22 4.44
N ASN A 97 -1.68 -22.22 3.77
CA ASN A 97 -2.38 -22.01 2.50
C ASN A 97 -3.57 -21.05 2.67
N GLU A 98 -4.30 -21.19 3.77
CA GLU A 98 -5.39 -20.32 4.19
C GLU A 98 -4.88 -18.91 4.50
N GLY A 99 -3.70 -18.78 5.13
CA GLY A 99 -3.03 -17.51 5.37
C GLY A 99 -2.68 -16.77 4.08
N ARG A 100 -2.20 -17.48 3.05
CA ARG A 100 -1.93 -16.90 1.71
C ARG A 100 -3.22 -16.42 1.04
N ALA A 101 -4.28 -17.21 1.13
CA ALA A 101 -5.61 -16.81 0.63
C ALA A 101 -6.13 -15.57 1.36
N LEU A 102 -5.90 -15.46 2.68
CA LEU A 102 -6.20 -14.26 3.46
C LEU A 102 -5.39 -13.05 3.00
N MET A 103 -4.08 -13.17 2.74
CA MET A 103 -3.27 -12.07 2.19
C MET A 103 -3.85 -11.54 0.88
N GLN A 104 -4.22 -12.45 -0.03
CA GLN A 104 -4.85 -12.08 -1.30
C GLN A 104 -6.19 -11.38 -1.07
N LEU A 105 -7.03 -11.90 -0.17
CA LEU A 105 -8.34 -11.32 0.16
C LEU A 105 -8.20 -9.92 0.75
N ASP A 106 -7.32 -9.74 1.73
CA ASP A 106 -7.05 -8.46 2.38
C ASP A 106 -6.57 -7.42 1.36
N PHE A 107 -5.67 -7.81 0.45
CA PHE A 107 -5.21 -6.92 -0.60
C PHE A 107 -6.31 -6.55 -1.60
N GLN A 108 -7.20 -7.49 -1.96
CA GLN A 108 -8.36 -7.16 -2.80
C GLN A 108 -9.32 -6.20 -2.09
N GLN A 109 -9.58 -6.40 -0.79
CA GLN A 109 -10.41 -5.47 -0.01
C GLN A 109 -9.77 -4.08 0.07
N PHE A 110 -8.46 -4.00 0.25
CA PHE A 110 -7.71 -2.76 0.19
C PHE A 110 -7.90 -2.04 -1.16
N LEU A 111 -7.74 -2.76 -2.28
CA LEU A 111 -7.96 -2.20 -3.62
C LEU A 111 -9.39 -1.68 -3.78
N MET A 112 -10.41 -2.49 -3.48
CA MET A 112 -11.84 -2.11 -3.59
C MET A 112 -12.18 -0.84 -2.81
N LYS A 113 -11.49 -0.59 -1.69
CA LYS A 113 -11.69 0.62 -0.90
C LYS A 113 -10.94 1.83 -1.46
N LEU A 114 -9.71 1.64 -1.94
CA LEU A 114 -9.02 2.69 -2.69
C LEU A 114 -9.86 3.17 -3.87
N GLU A 115 -10.57 2.26 -4.56
CA GLU A 115 -11.44 2.64 -5.68
C GLU A 115 -12.56 3.60 -5.31
N LYS A 116 -13.02 3.57 -4.05
CA LYS A 116 -14.07 4.47 -3.55
C LYS A 116 -13.51 5.83 -3.11
N LEU A 117 -12.21 5.92 -2.86
CA LEU A 117 -11.55 7.10 -2.31
C LEU A 117 -10.80 7.90 -3.38
N THR A 118 -10.37 7.26 -4.46
CA THR A 118 -9.54 7.89 -5.48
C THR A 118 -9.70 7.28 -6.88
N ASP A 119 -9.57 8.15 -7.89
CA ASP A 119 -9.61 7.80 -9.31
C ASP A 119 -8.23 7.42 -9.88
N ILE A 120 -7.16 7.41 -9.06
CA ILE A 120 -5.80 7.07 -9.52
C ILE A 120 -5.80 5.68 -10.16
N ARG A 121 -5.49 5.63 -11.47
CA ARG A 121 -5.31 4.39 -12.24
C ARG A 121 -4.18 4.57 -13.27
N PRO A 122 -3.34 3.54 -13.49
CA PRO A 122 -3.28 2.26 -12.77
C PRO A 122 -2.87 2.46 -11.30
N ILE A 123 -3.26 1.52 -10.41
CA ILE A 123 -2.90 1.58 -8.99
C ILE A 123 -1.37 1.45 -8.86
N PRO A 124 -0.67 2.44 -8.29
CA PRO A 124 0.78 2.41 -8.17
C PRO A 124 1.27 1.19 -7.39
N ASP A 125 2.27 0.48 -7.89
CA ASP A 125 2.92 -0.66 -7.23
C ASP A 125 1.96 -1.82 -6.88
N LYS A 126 0.78 -1.90 -7.52
CA LYS A 126 -0.16 -3.02 -7.35
C LYS A 126 0.47 -4.36 -7.72
N GLU A 127 1.10 -4.43 -8.90
CA GLU A 127 1.72 -5.67 -9.41
C GLU A 127 2.84 -6.14 -8.49
N PHE A 128 3.55 -5.21 -7.84
CA PHE A 128 4.59 -5.54 -6.87
C PHE A 128 4.03 -6.35 -5.69
N VAL A 129 2.92 -5.90 -5.11
CA VAL A 129 2.24 -6.64 -4.02
C VAL A 129 1.68 -7.97 -4.52
N GLU A 130 1.00 -7.99 -5.67
CA GLU A 130 0.40 -9.22 -6.21
C GLU A 130 1.47 -10.27 -6.54
N THR A 131 2.60 -9.85 -7.09
CA THR A 131 3.72 -10.75 -7.41
C THR A 131 4.36 -11.28 -6.14
N TYR A 132 4.49 -10.44 -5.11
CA TYR A 132 4.99 -10.86 -3.80
C TYR A 132 4.09 -11.91 -3.14
N ILE A 133 2.77 -11.71 -3.15
CA ILE A 133 1.81 -12.70 -2.63
C ILE A 133 1.92 -14.01 -3.44
N LYS A 134 2.01 -13.93 -4.77
CA LYS A 134 2.19 -15.12 -5.62
C LYS A 134 3.48 -15.88 -5.31
N ALA A 135 4.54 -15.19 -4.90
CA ALA A 135 5.81 -15.82 -4.55
C ALA A 135 5.68 -16.83 -3.39
N TYR A 136 4.70 -16.67 -2.49
CA TYR A 136 4.43 -17.66 -1.43
C TYR A 136 4.05 -19.04 -1.98
N TYR A 137 3.54 -19.13 -3.21
CA TYR A 137 3.12 -20.38 -3.84
C TYR A 137 4.24 -21.09 -4.61
N LEU A 138 5.42 -20.47 -4.73
CA LEU A 138 6.55 -21.06 -5.44
C LEU A 138 7.16 -22.22 -4.64
N THR A 139 7.60 -23.25 -5.36
CA THR A 139 8.48 -24.28 -4.80
C THR A 139 9.89 -23.69 -4.57
N GLU A 140 10.74 -24.36 -3.79
CA GLU A 140 12.13 -23.89 -3.58
C GLU A 140 12.90 -23.72 -4.91
N ASN A 141 12.72 -24.65 -5.85
CA ASN A 141 13.35 -24.60 -7.18
C ASN A 141 12.86 -23.41 -8.01
N ASP A 142 11.56 -23.10 -7.94
CA ASP A 142 10.98 -21.98 -8.66
C ASP A 142 11.33 -20.64 -7.99
N MET A 143 11.53 -20.63 -6.66
CA MET A 143 11.93 -19.46 -5.90
C MET A 143 13.34 -18.99 -6.28
N GLU A 144 14.29 -19.91 -6.44
CA GLU A 144 15.66 -19.54 -6.88
C GLU A 144 15.65 -18.89 -8.28
N ARG A 145 14.82 -19.41 -9.19
CA ARG A 145 14.63 -18.82 -10.53
C ARG A 145 13.98 -17.45 -10.43
N TRP A 146 12.90 -17.33 -9.64
CA TRP A 146 12.17 -16.09 -9.47
C TRP A 146 13.05 -14.95 -8.93
N ILE A 147 13.91 -15.24 -7.93
CA ILE A 147 14.87 -14.26 -7.38
C ILE A 147 15.85 -13.78 -8.45
N LYS A 148 16.33 -14.67 -9.32
CA LYS A 148 17.27 -14.31 -10.41
C LYS A 148 16.61 -13.40 -11.44
N GLU A 149 15.31 -13.57 -11.68
CA GLU A 149 14.55 -12.79 -12.67
C GLU A 149 14.08 -11.42 -12.14
N HIS A 150 13.93 -11.26 -10.81
CA HIS A 150 13.37 -10.04 -10.18
C HIS A 150 14.40 -9.25 -9.37
N ARG A 151 15.66 -9.24 -9.83
CA ARG A 151 16.79 -8.60 -9.14
C ARG A 151 16.93 -7.10 -9.41
#